data_AF-A0AAU2KQ79-F1
#
_entry.id   AF-A0AAU2KQ79-F1
#
_cell.length_a   1.000
_cell.length_b   1.000
_cell.length_c   1.000
_cell.angle_alpha   90.00
_cell.angle_beta   90.00
_cell.angle_gamma   90.00
#
_symmetry.space_group_name_H-M   'P 1'
#
loop_
_entity.id
_entity.type
_entity.pdbx_description
1 polymer ?
#
loop_
_entity_poly.entity_id
_entity_poly.type
_entity_poly.pdbx_seq_one_letter_code
_entity_poly.pdbx_strand_id
1 'polypeptide(L)' 'MARTIYTTGGLTDEQIAGLYVLAEESGVGICLWGNTPGPNRESFTWAVTGGFFQVRRFMPNLKALG' A
#
# COMPACT_ATOMS: atom_id res chain seq x y z
N MET A 1 -7.20 -1.64 -16.10
CA MET A 1 -6.99 -1.60 -14.64
C MET A 1 -5.57 -1.10 -14.39
N ALA A 2 -5.40 0.00 -13.67
CA ALA A 2 -4.07 0.54 -13.37
C ALA A 2 -3.45 -0.27 -12.23
N ARG A 3 -2.17 -0.61 -12.35
CA ARG A 3 -1.38 -1.24 -11.30
C ARG A 3 -0.15 -0.37 -11.01
N THR A 4 0.06 -0.05 -9.75
CA THR A 4 1.26 0.64 -9.26
C THR A 4 1.90 -0.22 -8.19
N ILE A 5 3.21 -0.39 -8.27
CA ILE A 5 4.01 -1.05 -7.25
C ILE A 5 4.77 0.04 -6.49
N TYR A 6 4.73 -0.01 -5.17
CA TYR A 6 5.39 0.98 -4.31
C TYR A 6 5.96 0.31 -3.07
N THR A 7 7.15 0.74 -2.66
CA THR A 7 7.83 0.23 -1.47
C THR A 7 7.77 1.30 -0.38
N THR A 8 7.18 0.94 0.77
CA THR A 8 7.19 1.74 2.00
C THR A 8 8.34 1.30 2.89
N GLY A 9 8.77 2.16 3.82
CA GLY A 9 9.61 1.75 4.95
C GLY A 9 8.91 0.79 5.91
N GLY A 10 9.49 0.59 7.09
CA GLY A 10 8.91 -0.25 8.13
C GLY A 10 7.61 0.35 8.67
N LEU A 11 6.51 -0.38 8.50
CA LEU A 11 5.19 -0.02 9.00
C LEU A 11 4.84 -0.83 10.25
N THR A 12 4.15 -0.18 11.19
CA THR A 12 3.52 -0.87 12.33
C THR A 12 2.27 -1.61 11.87
N ASP A 13 1.82 -2.59 12.67
CA ASP A 13 0.60 -3.34 12.37
C ASP A 13 -0.65 -2.43 12.31
N GLU A 14 -0.68 -1.37 13.12
CA GLU A 14 -1.74 -0.35 13.10
C GLU A 14 -1.74 0.45 11.80
N GLN A 15 -0.57 0.84 11.29
CA GLN A 15 -0.45 1.52 10.00
C GLN A 15 -0.87 0.62 8.84
N ILE A 16 -0.52 -0.67 8.90
CA ILE A 16 -0.96 -1.66 7.91
C ILE A 16 -2.48 -1.83 7.94
N ALA A 17 -3.08 -1.95 9.12
CA ALA A 17 -4.54 -2.04 9.26
C ALA A 17 -5.24 -0.79 8.70
N GLY A 18 -4.74 0.40 9.05
CA GLY A 18 -5.25 1.67 8.51
C GLY A 18 -5.11 1.78 7.00
N LEU A 19 -4.02 1.24 6.43
CA LEU A 19 -3.81 1.20 4.98
C LEU A 19 -4.88 0.37 4.27
N TYR A 20 -5.25 -0.80 4.81
CA TYR A 20 -6.31 -1.63 4.24
C TYR A 20 -7.68 -0.94 4.32
N VAL A 21 -8.02 -0.32 5.45
CA VAL A 21 -9.26 0.45 5.59
C VAL A 21 -9.31 1.58 4.56
N LEU A 22 -8.23 2.35 4.43
CA LEU A 22 -8.16 3.46 3.48
C LEU A 22 -8.25 2.99 2.03
N ALA A 23 -7.70 1.81 1.71
CA ALA A 23 -7.78 1.22 0.38
C ALA A 23 -9.22 0.83 0.04
N GLU A 24 -9.95 0.22 0.99
CA GLU A 24 -11.37 -0.08 0.87
C GLU A 24 -12.21 1.18 0.66
N GLU A 25 -12.03 2.21 1.50
CA GLU A 25 -12.72 3.50 1.36
C GLU A 25 -12.44 4.19 0.01
N SER A 26 -11.23 4.01 -0.52
CA SER A 26 -10.81 4.56 -1.80
C SER A 26 -11.26 3.73 -3.01
N GLY A 27 -11.82 2.54 -2.78
CA GLY A 27 -12.21 1.60 -3.83
C GLY A 27 -11.02 1.05 -4.62
N VAL A 28 -9.87 0.87 -3.96
CA VAL A 28 -8.62 0.40 -4.55
C VAL A 28 -8.22 -0.93 -3.89
N GLY A 29 -7.84 -1.91 -4.69
CA GLY A 29 -7.24 -3.14 -4.17
C GLY A 29 -5.79 -2.90 -3.79
N ILE A 30 -5.39 -3.32 -2.60
CA ILE A 30 -3.99 -3.32 -2.16
C ILE A 30 -3.58 -4.71 -1.68
N CYS A 31 -2.38 -5.15 -2.06
CA CYS A 31 -1.82 -6.39 -1.57
C CYS A 31 -0.30 -6.29 -1.38
N LEU A 32 0.23 -7.08 -0.45
CA LEU A 32 1.67 -7.25 -0.31
C LEU A 32 2.24 -7.92 -1.56
N TRP A 33 3.26 -7.30 -2.13
CA TRP A 33 3.91 -7.71 -3.36
C TRP A 33 5.33 -8.18 -3.10
N GLY A 34 5.59 -9.46 -3.33
CA GLY A 34 6.94 -9.98 -3.59
C GLY A 34 7.90 -10.09 -2.40
N ASN A 35 7.62 -9.50 -1.24
CA ASN A 35 8.46 -9.70 -0.04
C ASN A 35 7.62 -10.24 1.11
N THR A 36 7.93 -11.45 1.55
CA THR A 36 7.80 -11.80 2.96
C THR A 36 8.65 -10.78 3.70
N PRO A 37 8.08 -9.92 4.58
CA PRO A 37 8.91 -9.00 5.35
C PRO A 37 9.96 -9.85 6.06
N GLY A 38 11.25 -9.54 5.81
CA GLY A 38 12.32 -10.13 6.60
C GLY A 38 12.04 -9.91 8.10
N PRO A 39 12.68 -10.66 9.01
CA PRO A 39 12.39 -10.60 10.45
C PRO A 39 12.39 -9.17 11.03
N ASN A 40 13.10 -8.24 10.38
CA ASN A 40 13.22 -6.84 10.78
C ASN A 40 12.12 -5.89 10.24
N ARG A 41 11.22 -6.35 9.35
CA ARG A 41 10.14 -5.53 8.74
C ARG A 41 10.63 -4.17 8.20
N GLU A 42 11.85 -4.09 7.66
CA GLU A 42 12.49 -2.83 7.27
C GLU A 42 11.80 -2.12 6.09
N SER A 43 11.12 -2.89 5.23
CA SER A 43 10.35 -2.36 4.12
C SER A 43 9.23 -3.30 3.70
N PHE A 44 8.17 -2.72 3.16
CA PHE A 44 7.05 -3.45 2.60
C PHE A 44 6.83 -3.01 1.16
N THR A 45 6.75 -3.97 0.24
CA THR A 45 6.41 -3.67 -1.15
C THR A 45 4.94 -4.00 -1.36
N TRP A 46 4.21 -3.04 -1.92
CA TRP A 46 2.76 -3.07 -2.09
C TRP A 46 2.43 -3.01 -3.57
N ALA A 47 1.47 -3.83 -4.00
CA ALA A 47 0.81 -3.69 -5.28
C ALA A 47 -0.57 -3.07 -5.06
N VAL A 48 -0.79 -1.91 -5.70
CA VAL A 48 -2.02 -1.15 -5.67
C VAL A 48 -2.69 -1.29 -7.03
N THR A 49 -3.93 -1.76 -7.06
CA THR A 49 -4.70 -2.05 -8.28
C THR A 49 -6.07 -1.40 -8.23
N GLY A 50 -6.48 -0.70 -9.29
CA GLY A 50 -7.80 -0.09 -9.34
C GLY A 50 -8.02 0.77 -10.59
N GLY A 51 -9.01 1.67 -10.53
CA GLY A 51 -9.20 2.71 -11.53
C GLY A 51 -8.03 3.71 -11.51
N PHE A 52 -7.63 4.23 -12.68
CA PHE A 52 -6.47 5.13 -12.80
C PHE A 52 -6.55 6.35 -11.87
N PHE A 53 -7.73 6.98 -11.78
CA PHE A 53 -7.96 8.12 -10.88
C PHE A 53 -7.94 7.74 -9.40
N GLN A 54 -8.48 6.58 -9.05
CA GLN A 54 -8.49 6.09 -7.66
C GLN A 54 -7.07 5.78 -7.19
N VAL A 55 -6.29 5.07 -8.02
CA VAL A 55 -4.88 4.78 -7.75
C VAL A 55 -4.07 6.07 -7.62
N ARG A 56 -4.26 7.04 -8.52
CA ARG A 56 -3.59 8.35 -8.43
C ARG A 56 -3.93 9.11 -7.16
N ARG A 57 -5.18 9.06 -6.69
CA ARG A 57 -5.62 9.72 -5.45
C ARG A 57 -5.13 9.00 -4.19
N PHE A 58 -4.97 7.67 -4.26
CA PHE A 58 -4.52 6.85 -3.14
C PHE A 58 -3.00 6.91 -2.93
N MET A 59 -2.22 6.98 -4.01
CA MET A 59 -0.75 6.97 -3.96
C MET A 59 -0.10 8.01 -3.01
N PRO A 60 -0.59 9.26 -2.89
CA PRO A 60 -0.05 10.22 -1.91
C PRO A 60 -0.17 9.74 -0.46
N ASN A 61 -1.26 9.06 -0.09
CA ASN A 61 -1.44 8.54 1.27
C ASN A 61 -0.45 7.42 1.57
N LEU A 62 -0.24 6.52 0.59
CA LEU A 62 0.76 5.46 0.69
C LEU A 62 2.19 6.02 0.80
N LYS A 63 2.49 7.13 0.10
CA LYS A 63 3.77 7.83 0.20
C LYS A 63 3.96 8.56 1.52
N ALA A 64 2.90 9.02 2.17
CA ALA A 64 2.99 9.68 3.47
C ALA A 64 3.32 8.70 4.62
N LEU A 65 3.10 7.41 4.41
CA LEU A 65 3.40 6.35 5.38
C LEU A 65 4.85 5.83 5.30
N GLY A 66 5.59 6.17 4.25
CA GLY A 66 6.94 5.63 3.96
C GLY A 66 7.99 6.72 3.88
#